data_AF-A0A4R4KPM1-F1
#
_entry.id   AF-A0A4R4KPM1-F1
#
_cell.length_a   1.000
_cell.length_b   1.000
_cell.length_c   1.000
_cell.angle_alpha   90.00
_cell.angle_beta   90.00
_cell.angle_gamma   90.00
#
_symmetry.space_group_name_H-M   'P 1'
#
loop_
_entity.id
_entity.type
_entity.pdbx_description
1 polymer ?
#
loop_
_entity_poly.entity_id
_entity_poly.type
_entity_poly.pdbx_seq_one_letter_code
_entity_poly.pdbx_strand_id
1 'polypeptide(L)'
;MTAAVDRGRGSVSVEVAVLAPAFIALIVLAGVTGRTAVADEAVESAAHDAARAASISRDAGAARAAARDAARRQLDWRGLNCFAAPRIALSGAVGGQATSFDAAYRSPAGEPASVTVSVTCVVSHADLALPVLPGMPLRTTVSASFTSPLDRYRSRG
;
A
#
# COMPACT_ATOMS: atom_id res chain seq x y z
N MET A 1 -3.51 69.43 6.78
CA MET A 1 -3.28 68.32 5.82
C MET A 1 -2.52 67.24 6.57
N THR A 2 -3.23 66.33 7.23
CA THR A 2 -2.65 65.22 8.00
C THR A 2 -3.33 63.94 7.53
N ALA A 3 -2.60 63.13 6.76
CA ALA A 3 -3.07 61.84 6.30
C ALA A 3 -3.11 60.86 7.49
N ALA A 4 -4.28 60.31 7.79
CA ALA A 4 -4.41 59.21 8.72
C ALA A 4 -3.74 57.97 8.12
N VAL A 5 -2.65 57.50 8.75
CA VAL A 5 -2.05 56.20 8.42
C VAL A 5 -3.01 55.12 8.91
N ASP A 6 -3.57 54.40 7.95
CA ASP A 6 -4.58 53.38 8.14
C ASP A 6 -3.96 52.10 8.75
N ARG A 7 -4.00 51.96 10.08
CA ARG A 7 -3.33 50.89 10.83
C ARG A 7 -3.94 49.49 10.63
N GLY A 8 -5.13 49.38 10.04
CA GLY A 8 -5.82 48.10 9.81
C GLY A 8 -5.27 47.27 8.64
N ARG A 9 -4.55 47.87 7.70
CA ARG A 9 -3.99 47.16 6.52
C ARG A 9 -2.76 46.30 6.86
N GLY A 10 -2.09 46.59 7.97
CA GLY A 10 -0.93 45.84 8.46
C GLY A 10 -1.28 44.59 9.28
N SER A 11 -2.44 44.57 9.96
CA SER A 11 -2.83 43.42 10.81
C SER A 11 -3.21 42.20 9.99
N VAL A 12 -3.97 42.38 8.91
CA VAL A 12 -4.40 41.28 8.03
C VAL A 12 -3.18 40.63 7.35
N SER A 13 -2.20 41.43 6.93
CA SER A 13 -0.99 40.92 6.27
C SER A 13 -0.10 40.12 7.24
N VAL A 14 0.04 40.57 8.48
CA VAL A 14 0.83 39.87 9.52
C VAL A 14 0.11 38.60 10.00
N GLU A 15 -1.21 38.66 10.19
CA GLU A 15 -2.01 37.51 10.60
C GLU A 15 -1.94 36.38 9.55
N VAL A 16 -2.07 36.73 8.26
CA VAL A 16 -1.91 35.77 7.16
C VAL A 16 -0.48 35.23 7.11
N ALA A 17 0.55 36.06 7.33
CA ALA A 17 1.94 35.58 7.34
C ALA A 17 2.21 34.54 8.43
N VAL A 18 1.49 34.59 9.55
CA VAL A 18 1.61 33.63 10.66
C VAL A 18 0.70 32.42 10.47
N LEU A 19 -0.53 32.60 10.02
CA LEU A 19 -1.52 31.51 9.87
C LEU A 19 -1.34 30.69 8.60
N ALA A 20 -0.90 31.31 7.49
CA ALA A 20 -0.78 30.63 6.20
C ALA A 20 0.16 29.42 6.26
N PRO A 21 1.36 29.45 6.88
CA PRO A 21 2.21 28.28 7.01
C PRO A 21 1.53 27.11 7.74
N ALA A 22 0.77 27.39 8.81
CA ALA A 22 0.05 26.36 9.55
C ALA A 22 -1.08 25.75 8.71
N PHE A 23 -1.81 26.56 7.96
CA PHE A 23 -2.87 26.09 7.06
C PHE A 23 -2.31 25.27 5.89
N ILE A 24 -1.20 25.70 5.30
CA ILE A 24 -0.48 24.93 4.27
C ILE A 24 -0.01 23.59 4.83
N ALA A 25 0.54 23.58 6.05
CA ALA A 25 0.96 22.35 6.71
C ALA A 25 -0.22 21.37 6.88
N LEU A 26 -1.40 21.88 7.26
CA LEU A 26 -2.62 21.09 7.36
C LEU A 26 -3.02 20.47 6.01
N ILE A 27 -2.99 21.24 4.93
CA ILE A 27 -3.32 20.75 3.58
C ILE A 27 -2.33 19.66 3.15
N VAL A 28 -1.03 19.88 3.36
CA VAL A 28 -0.03 18.87 2.98
C VAL A 28 -0.20 17.60 3.81
N LEU A 29 -0.42 17.72 5.11
CA LEU A 29 -0.69 16.57 5.98
C LEU A 29 -1.92 15.79 5.47
N ALA A 30 -3.01 16.48 5.16
CA ALA A 30 -4.21 15.87 4.60
C ALA A 30 -3.93 15.16 3.26
N GLY A 31 -3.11 15.76 2.39
CA GLY A 31 -2.69 15.15 1.12
C GLY A 31 -1.83 13.90 1.30
N VAL A 32 -0.86 13.93 2.21
CA VAL A 32 -0.01 12.77 2.55
C VAL A 32 -0.88 11.64 3.09
N THR A 33 -1.70 11.91 4.12
CA THR A 33 -2.59 10.91 4.74
C THR A 33 -3.61 10.36 3.75
N GLY A 34 -4.21 11.23 2.92
CA GLY A 34 -5.16 10.80 1.89
C GLY A 34 -4.51 9.87 0.87
N ARG A 35 -3.30 10.21 0.38
CA ARG A 35 -2.57 9.37 -0.57
C ARG A 35 -2.13 8.04 0.06
N THR A 36 -1.71 8.04 1.33
CA THR A 36 -1.36 6.79 2.03
C THR A 36 -2.59 5.90 2.22
N ALA A 37 -3.74 6.46 2.59
CA ALA A 37 -4.97 5.69 2.76
C ALA A 37 -5.42 5.01 1.45
N VAL A 38 -5.39 5.74 0.33
CA VAL A 38 -5.69 5.17 -1.00
C VAL A 38 -4.70 4.06 -1.36
N ALA A 39 -3.43 4.23 -1.01
CA ALA A 39 -2.40 3.22 -1.25
C ALA A 39 -2.60 1.97 -0.39
N ASP A 40 -2.98 2.12 0.89
CA ASP A 40 -3.27 1.00 1.78
C ASP A 40 -4.43 0.14 1.24
N GLU A 41 -5.53 0.76 0.85
CA GLU A 41 -6.68 0.05 0.25
C GLU A 41 -6.30 -0.68 -1.04
N ALA A 42 -5.50 -0.03 -1.90
CA ALA A 42 -5.06 -0.62 -3.15
C ALA A 42 -4.14 -1.84 -2.91
N VAL A 43 -3.22 -1.74 -1.95
CA VAL A 43 -2.30 -2.82 -1.59
C VAL A 43 -3.04 -3.96 -0.88
N GLU A 44 -4.03 -3.67 -0.05
CA GLU A 44 -4.91 -4.68 0.57
C GLU A 44 -5.69 -5.46 -0.49
N SER A 45 -6.34 -4.75 -1.41
CA SER A 45 -7.05 -5.39 -2.52
C SER A 45 -6.11 -6.21 -3.41
N ALA A 46 -4.91 -5.71 -3.69
CA ALA A 46 -3.91 -6.42 -4.47
C ALA A 46 -3.43 -7.70 -3.77
N ALA A 47 -3.21 -7.66 -2.45
CA ALA A 47 -2.85 -8.84 -1.66
C ALA A 47 -3.99 -9.88 -1.67
N HIS A 48 -5.24 -9.43 -1.52
CA HIS A 48 -6.42 -10.28 -1.58
C HIS A 48 -6.53 -11.02 -2.92
N ASP A 49 -6.49 -10.29 -4.03
CA ASP A 49 -6.62 -10.86 -5.37
C ASP A 49 -5.44 -11.76 -5.72
N ALA A 50 -4.22 -11.40 -5.30
CA ALA A 50 -3.04 -12.22 -5.51
C ALA A 50 -3.09 -13.54 -4.74
N ALA A 51 -3.51 -13.52 -3.48
CA ALA A 51 -3.67 -14.73 -2.67
C ALA A 51 -4.76 -15.65 -3.23
N ARG A 52 -5.88 -15.08 -3.71
CA ARG A 52 -6.94 -15.83 -4.38
C ARG A 52 -6.47 -16.43 -5.70
N ALA A 53 -5.75 -15.67 -6.52
CA ALA A 53 -5.18 -16.17 -7.77
C ALA A 53 -4.15 -17.28 -7.54
N ALA A 54 -3.36 -17.17 -6.47
CA ALA A 54 -2.48 -18.25 -6.03
C ALA A 54 -3.32 -19.49 -5.69
N SER A 55 -4.28 -19.40 -4.77
CA SER A 55 -4.95 -20.59 -4.23
C SER A 55 -5.74 -21.43 -5.24
N ILE A 56 -6.21 -20.83 -6.35
CA ILE A 56 -6.90 -21.54 -7.43
C ILE A 56 -5.96 -22.18 -8.47
N SER A 57 -4.69 -21.77 -8.48
CA SER A 57 -3.68 -22.28 -9.40
C SER A 57 -3.31 -23.73 -9.10
N ARG A 58 -2.93 -24.48 -10.14
CA ARG A 58 -2.73 -25.94 -10.05
C ARG A 58 -1.39 -26.34 -9.42
N ASP A 59 -0.33 -25.60 -9.73
CA ASP A 59 1.02 -25.84 -9.25
C ASP A 59 1.65 -24.55 -8.71
N ALA A 60 2.72 -24.71 -7.94
CA ALA A 60 3.40 -23.58 -7.28
C ALA A 60 4.10 -22.62 -8.24
N GLY A 61 4.48 -23.06 -9.45
CA GLY A 61 5.10 -22.20 -10.45
C GLY A 61 4.06 -21.25 -11.06
N ALA A 62 2.96 -21.82 -11.57
CA ALA A 62 1.83 -21.08 -12.09
C ALA A 62 1.23 -20.14 -11.03
N ALA A 63 1.11 -20.60 -9.78
CA ALA A 63 0.58 -19.81 -8.69
C ALA A 63 1.39 -18.54 -8.41
N ARG A 64 2.72 -18.61 -8.46
CA ARG A 64 3.58 -17.42 -8.30
C ARG A 64 3.40 -16.42 -9.42
N ALA A 65 3.33 -16.91 -10.66
CA ALA A 65 3.09 -16.06 -11.82
C ALA A 65 1.73 -15.38 -11.72
N ALA A 66 0.67 -16.15 -11.46
CA ALA A 66 -0.70 -15.67 -11.31
C ALA A 66 -0.85 -14.65 -10.17
N ALA A 67 -0.24 -14.91 -9.00
CA ALA A 67 -0.26 -13.99 -7.86
C ALA A 67 0.41 -12.65 -8.20
N ARG A 68 1.60 -12.68 -8.83
CA ARG A 68 2.33 -11.47 -9.21
C ARG A 68 1.58 -10.65 -10.25
N ASP A 69 1.00 -11.33 -11.22
CA ASP A 69 0.24 -10.73 -12.30
C ASP A 69 -1.10 -10.13 -11.80
N ALA A 70 -1.80 -10.83 -10.90
CA ALA A 70 -3.00 -10.32 -10.24
C ALA A 70 -2.70 -9.09 -9.37
N ALA A 71 -1.63 -9.12 -8.56
CA ALA A 71 -1.23 -7.96 -7.76
C ALA A 71 -0.92 -6.75 -8.65
N ARG A 72 -0.15 -6.93 -9.73
CA ARG A 72 0.20 -5.85 -10.66
C ARG A 72 -1.04 -5.25 -11.31
N ARG A 73 -1.90 -6.09 -11.90
CA ARG A 73 -3.17 -5.62 -12.47
C ARG A 73 -4.00 -4.83 -11.47
N GLN A 74 -4.09 -5.29 -10.23
CA GLN A 74 -4.91 -4.62 -9.24
C GLN A 74 -4.33 -3.26 -8.82
N LEU A 75 -3.01 -3.16 -8.70
CA LEU A 75 -2.32 -1.88 -8.46
C LEU A 75 -2.49 -0.93 -9.65
N ASP A 76 -2.35 -1.43 -10.89
CA ASP A 76 -2.53 -0.65 -12.11
C ASP A 76 -3.98 -0.16 -12.25
N TRP A 77 -4.97 -1.01 -11.94
CA TRP A 77 -6.40 -0.66 -11.94
C TRP A 77 -6.73 0.42 -10.92
N ARG A 78 -6.09 0.39 -9.75
CA ARG A 78 -6.21 1.45 -8.72
C ARG A 78 -5.38 2.69 -9.07
N GLY A 79 -4.56 2.65 -10.12
CA GLY A 79 -3.66 3.73 -10.52
C GLY A 79 -2.51 3.97 -9.53
N LEU A 80 -2.16 2.99 -8.70
CA LEU A 80 -1.10 3.13 -7.70
C LEU A 80 0.27 2.85 -8.33
N ASN A 81 0.99 3.92 -8.66
CA ASN A 81 2.37 3.85 -9.14
C ASN A 81 3.36 3.84 -7.97
N CYS A 82 3.85 2.66 -7.61
CA CYS A 82 4.93 2.52 -6.64
C CYS A 82 6.23 3.16 -7.16
N PHE A 83 7.00 3.81 -6.27
CA PHE A 83 8.31 4.40 -6.60
C PHE A 83 9.28 3.36 -7.20
N ALA A 84 9.20 2.13 -6.71
CA ALA A 84 9.91 0.97 -7.25
C ALA A 84 8.91 -0.16 -7.48
N ALA A 85 9.28 -1.15 -8.28
CA ALA A 85 8.44 -2.32 -8.51
C ALA A 85 7.94 -2.91 -7.17
N PRO A 86 6.63 -3.20 -7.04
CA PRO A 86 6.07 -3.71 -5.80
C PRO A 86 6.74 -5.03 -5.42
N ARG A 87 7.08 -5.18 -4.15
CA ARG A 87 7.64 -6.43 -3.62
C ARG A 87 6.49 -7.36 -3.28
N ILE A 88 6.54 -8.58 -3.79
CA ILE A 88 5.52 -9.60 -3.58
C ILE A 88 6.19 -10.81 -2.95
N ALA A 89 5.85 -11.07 -1.69
CA ALA A 89 6.32 -12.21 -0.93
C ALA A 89 5.21 -13.25 -0.81
N LEU A 90 5.57 -14.53 -0.95
CA LEU A 90 4.64 -15.65 -0.85
C LEU A 90 5.13 -16.63 0.21
N SER A 91 4.24 -17.01 1.12
CA SER A 91 4.47 -18.02 2.14
C SER A 91 3.27 -18.97 2.20
N GLY A 92 3.39 -20.05 2.96
CA GLY A 92 2.31 -21.02 3.13
C GLY A 92 2.15 -21.45 4.58
N ALA A 93 1.06 -22.15 4.85
CA ALA A 93 0.87 -22.87 6.11
C ALA A 93 0.21 -24.22 5.85
N VAL A 94 0.53 -25.22 6.67
CA VAL A 94 -0.05 -26.57 6.63
C VAL A 94 -0.41 -26.96 8.06
N GLY A 95 -1.63 -27.44 8.32
CA GLY A 95 -2.08 -27.75 9.68
C GLY A 95 -2.09 -26.52 10.61
N GLY A 96 -2.14 -25.31 10.06
CA GLY A 96 -1.98 -24.05 10.80
C GLY A 96 -0.53 -23.69 11.15
N GLN A 97 0.46 -24.48 10.75
CA GLN A 97 1.88 -24.19 10.96
C GLN A 97 2.50 -23.50 9.74
N ALA A 98 3.25 -22.42 9.96
CA ALA A 98 3.91 -21.69 8.89
C ALA A 98 4.96 -22.57 8.18
N THR A 99 4.99 -22.50 6.85
CA THR A 99 5.93 -23.22 6.00
C THR A 99 6.23 -22.44 4.73
N SER A 100 7.09 -22.98 3.86
CA SER A 100 7.34 -22.39 2.56
C SER A 100 6.13 -22.54 1.63
N PHE A 101 5.99 -21.62 0.68
CA PHE A 101 4.93 -21.66 -0.32
C PHE A 101 4.90 -23.02 -1.06
N ASP A 102 6.05 -23.54 -1.46
CA ASP A 102 6.11 -24.84 -2.15
C ASP A 102 5.73 -26.02 -1.26
N ALA A 103 6.09 -25.98 0.03
CA ALA A 103 5.71 -27.01 0.98
C ALA A 103 4.19 -27.03 1.21
N ALA A 104 3.53 -25.86 1.25
CA ALA A 104 2.08 -25.77 1.30
C ALA A 104 1.39 -26.29 0.03
N TYR A 105 2.00 -26.15 -1.15
CA TYR A 105 1.49 -26.77 -2.38
C TYR A 105 1.67 -28.29 -2.42
N ARG A 106 2.76 -28.80 -1.83
CA ARG A 106 3.07 -30.23 -1.74
C ARG A 106 2.40 -30.92 -0.55
N SER A 107 1.56 -30.24 0.20
CA SER A 107 0.85 -30.83 1.34
C SER A 107 0.00 -32.03 0.88
N PRO A 108 -0.05 -33.14 1.64
CA PRO A 108 -0.91 -34.27 1.32
C PRO A 108 -2.38 -33.89 1.18
N ALA A 109 -3.12 -34.60 0.33
CA ALA A 109 -4.57 -34.45 0.25
C ALA A 109 -5.21 -34.77 1.61
N GLY A 110 -6.21 -33.98 2.01
CA GLY A 110 -6.84 -34.09 3.33
C GLY A 110 -6.24 -33.17 4.40
N GLU A 111 -5.03 -32.64 4.20
CA GLU A 111 -4.41 -31.70 5.13
C GLU A 111 -4.83 -30.24 4.81
N PRO A 112 -5.31 -29.45 5.78
CA PRO A 112 -5.54 -28.02 5.56
C PRO A 112 -4.23 -27.32 5.22
N ALA A 113 -4.17 -26.73 4.03
CA ALA A 113 -3.08 -25.86 3.63
C ALA A 113 -3.62 -24.50 3.17
N SER A 114 -2.83 -23.45 3.38
CA SER A 114 -3.14 -22.10 2.92
C SER A 114 -1.89 -21.43 2.37
N VAL A 115 -2.10 -20.40 1.55
CA VAL A 115 -1.05 -19.53 1.04
C VAL A 115 -1.31 -18.11 1.50
N THR A 116 -0.24 -17.42 1.84
CA THR A 116 -0.26 -16.00 2.19
C THR A 116 0.54 -15.24 1.16
N VAL A 117 -0.04 -14.17 0.62
CA VAL A 117 0.65 -13.23 -0.26
C VAL A 117 0.74 -11.90 0.44
N SER A 118 1.94 -11.35 0.53
CA SER A 118 2.21 -10.01 1.04
C SER A 118 2.67 -9.12 -0.11
N VAL A 119 2.04 -7.96 -0.22
CA VAL A 119 2.35 -6.94 -1.22
C VAL A 119 2.87 -5.71 -0.47
N THR A 120 4.03 -5.23 -0.88
CA THR A 120 4.66 -4.04 -0.33
C THR A 120 4.96 -3.03 -1.44
N CYS A 121 4.53 -1.79 -1.25
CA CYS A 121 4.70 -0.69 -2.19
C CYS A 121 5.32 0.51 -1.47
N VAL A 122 6.21 1.23 -2.15
CA VAL A 122 6.78 2.49 -1.64
C VAL A 122 6.09 3.63 -2.38
N VAL A 123 5.34 4.45 -1.66
CA VAL A 123 4.63 5.63 -2.19
C VAL A 123 5.52 6.85 -2.02
N SER A 124 5.61 7.69 -3.06
CA SER A 124 6.33 8.96 -2.97
C SER A 124 5.38 10.12 -2.70
N HIS A 125 5.85 11.08 -1.89
CA HIS A 125 5.21 12.36 -1.58
C HIS A 125 6.13 13.53 -1.97
N ALA A 126 7.07 13.31 -2.90
CA ALA A 126 8.04 14.34 -3.30
C ALA A 126 7.38 15.57 -3.95
N ASP A 127 6.23 15.39 -4.57
CA ASP A 127 5.35 16.43 -5.12
C ASP A 127 4.67 17.28 -4.04
N LEU A 128 4.58 16.79 -2.80
CA LEU A 128 4.03 17.49 -1.64
C LEU A 128 5.12 18.05 -0.71
N ALA A 129 6.40 17.87 -1.07
CA ALA A 129 7.50 18.32 -0.24
C ALA A 129 7.61 19.85 -0.26
N LEU A 130 7.56 20.46 0.93
CA LEU A 130 7.73 21.91 1.11
C LEU A 130 9.00 22.20 1.91
N PRO A 131 9.90 23.09 1.43
CA PRO A 131 11.13 23.45 2.15
C PRO A 131 10.89 24.03 3.55
N VAL A 132 9.72 24.63 3.78
CA VAL A 132 9.35 25.29 5.04
C VAL A 132 8.85 24.32 6.11
N LEU A 133 8.60 23.05 5.77
CA LEU A 133 8.06 22.05 6.71
C LEU A 133 9.11 20.96 6.99
N PRO A 134 9.90 21.10 8.08
CA PRO A 134 10.94 20.13 8.42
C PRO A 134 10.33 18.79 8.84
N GLY A 135 11.01 17.69 8.47
CA GLY A 135 10.68 16.35 8.96
C GLY A 135 9.60 15.58 8.19
N MET A 136 9.07 16.11 7.08
CA MET A 136 8.11 15.36 6.27
C MET A 136 8.73 14.20 5.51
N PRO A 137 8.15 12.99 5.58
CA PRO A 137 8.65 11.84 4.84
C PRO A 137 8.37 12.01 3.34
N LEU A 138 9.41 12.05 2.51
CA LEU A 138 9.25 12.05 1.05
C LEU A 138 8.70 10.72 0.51
N ARG A 139 8.75 9.66 1.33
CA ARG A 139 8.37 8.31 0.98
C ARG A 139 7.77 7.58 2.16
N THR A 140 6.74 6.80 1.88
CA THR A 140 6.07 5.96 2.87
C THR A 140 5.96 4.54 2.31
N THR A 141 6.28 3.54 3.12
CA THR A 141 6.11 2.14 2.74
C THR A 141 4.76 1.65 3.24
N VAL A 142 3.93 1.18 2.33
CA VAL A 142 2.63 0.56 2.61
C VAL A 142 2.71 -0.94 2.32
N SER A 143 2.09 -1.76 3.15
CA SER A 143 2.13 -3.20 3.00
C SER A 143 0.85 -3.84 3.50
N ALA A 144 0.36 -4.84 2.78
CA ALA A 144 -0.77 -5.66 3.20
C ALA A 144 -0.50 -7.12 2.87
N SER A 145 -1.16 -8.02 3.60
CA SER A 145 -1.07 -9.46 3.37
C SER A 145 -2.44 -10.10 3.45
N PHE A 146 -2.70 -11.07 2.58
CA PHE A 146 -3.92 -11.86 2.62
C PHE A 146 -3.62 -13.35 2.54
N THR A 147 -4.39 -14.14 3.27
CA THR A 147 -4.25 -15.60 3.33
C THR A 147 -5.47 -16.25 2.68
N SER A 148 -5.22 -17.14 1.72
CA SER A 148 -6.27 -17.91 1.04
C SER A 148 -6.05 -19.41 1.26
N PRO A 149 -7.10 -20.18 1.60
CA PRO A 149 -6.99 -21.62 1.74
C PRO A 149 -6.76 -22.28 0.38
N LEU A 150 -5.89 -23.28 0.34
CA LEU A 150 -5.73 -24.14 -0.82
C LEU A 150 -6.75 -25.28 -0.75
N ASP A 151 -7.30 -25.70 -1.90
CA ASP A 151 -8.29 -26.78 -1.95
C ASP A 151 -7.70 -28.12 -1.49
N ARG A 152 -8.17 -28.59 -0.34
CA ARG A 152 -7.70 -29.79 0.37
C ARG A 152 -7.96 -31.10 -0.41
N TYR A 153 -8.97 -31.13 -1.26
CA TYR A 153 -9.41 -32.34 -1.95
C TYR A 153 -8.88 -32.45 -3.38
N ARG A 154 -8.19 -31.42 -3.85
CA ARG A 154 -7.60 -31.40 -5.18
C ARG A 154 -6.23 -32.07 -5.16
N SER A 155 -6.00 -33.03 -6.07
CA SER A 155 -4.65 -33.52 -6.33
C SER A 155 -3.81 -32.39 -6.94
N ARG A 156 -2.59 -32.23 -6.43
CA ARG A 156 -1.63 -31.20 -6.84
C ARG A 156 -0.39 -31.94 -7.32
N GLY A 157 -0.22 -32.00 -8.64
CA GLY A 157 0.86 -32.72 -9.32
C GLY A 157 1.42 -31.83 -10.42
#